data_AF-A0A7V5S147-F1
#
_entry.id   AF-A0A7V5S147-F1
#
_cell.length_a   1.000
_cell.length_b   1.000
_cell.length_c   1.000
_cell.angle_alpha   90.00
_cell.angle_beta   90.00
_cell.angle_gamma   90.00
#
_symmetry.space_group_name_H-M   'P 1'
#
loop_
_entity.id
_entity.type
_entity.pdbx_description
1 polymer ?
#
loop_
_entity_poly.entity_id
_entity_poly.type
_entity_poly.pdbx_seq_one_letter_code
_entity_poly.pdbx_strand_id
1 'polypeptide(L)'
;MKSVVISRHALLPAQERALRELGAEVVETCAQYDPDTDNPRWKAQGVEAIFTVALPPSLLARLSEAFRVFTFDMESIGMAHDEAEAKAWCALAPQTRSYLPAREGSLRLLEFRGVSELKIQIQTTRVWEVAP
;
A
#
# COMPACT_ATOMS: atom_id res chain seq x y z
N MET A 1 12.00 -13.75 -3.33
CA MET A 1 12.33 -12.31 -3.24
C MET A 1 12.03 -11.88 -1.82
N LYS A 2 13.04 -11.51 -1.03
CA LYS A 2 12.81 -11.14 0.38
C LYS A 2 12.08 -9.80 0.44
N SER A 3 10.96 -9.75 1.14
CA SER A 3 10.02 -8.63 1.02
C SER A 3 9.44 -8.15 2.34
N VAL A 4 9.02 -6.89 2.35
CA VAL A 4 8.27 -6.28 3.45
C VAL A 4 6.92 -5.81 2.94
N VAL A 5 5.88 -5.96 3.77
CA VAL A 5 4.56 -5.39 3.51
C VAL A 5 4.33 -4.19 4.42
N ILE A 6 3.97 -3.06 3.83
CA ILE A 6 3.56 -1.86 4.57
C ILE A 6 2.03 -1.72 4.44
N SER A 7 1.30 -2.10 5.49
CA SER A 7 -0.16 -2.01 5.53
C SER A 7 -0.67 -1.77 6.95
N ARG A 8 -1.65 -0.86 7.08
CA ARG A 8 -2.37 -0.60 8.34
C ARG A 8 -3.49 -1.61 8.60
N HIS A 9 -3.87 -2.37 7.58
CA HIS A 9 -4.98 -3.31 7.63
C HIS A 9 -4.51 -4.70 7.25
N ALA A 10 -5.25 -5.72 7.70
CA ALA A 10 -5.04 -7.08 7.27
C ALA A 10 -5.15 -7.15 5.73
N LEU A 11 -4.28 -7.95 5.12
CA LEU A 11 -4.35 -8.19 3.69
C LEU A 11 -5.59 -9.00 3.35
N LEU A 12 -6.16 -8.73 2.18
CA LEU A 12 -7.19 -9.55 1.59
C LEU A 12 -6.58 -10.89 1.14
N PRO A 13 -7.35 -11.99 1.15
CA PRO A 13 -6.86 -13.29 0.68
C PRO A 13 -6.27 -13.27 -0.74
N ALA A 14 -6.82 -12.45 -1.65
CA ALA A 14 -6.26 -12.30 -2.99
C ALA A 14 -4.91 -11.55 -3.01
N GLN A 15 -4.68 -10.62 -2.07
CA GLN A 15 -3.41 -9.92 -1.92
C GLN A 15 -2.34 -10.89 -1.38
N GLU A 16 -2.68 -11.71 -0.40
CA GLU A 16 -1.80 -12.78 0.12
C GLU A 16 -1.46 -13.82 -0.95
N ARG A 17 -2.43 -14.16 -1.81
CA ARG A 17 -2.19 -15.02 -2.98
C ARG A 17 -1.24 -14.34 -3.97
N ALA A 18 -1.46 -13.07 -4.30
CA ALA A 18 -0.59 -12.33 -5.21
C ALA A 18 0.86 -12.27 -4.70
N LEU A 19 1.08 -12.05 -3.41
CA LEU A 19 2.42 -12.11 -2.80
C LEU A 19 3.12 -13.44 -3.06
N ARG A 20 2.41 -14.56 -2.82
CA ARG A 20 2.95 -15.91 -3.03
C ARG A 20 3.26 -16.19 -4.51
N GLU A 21 2.33 -15.83 -5.40
CA GLU A 21 2.50 -16.04 -6.86
C GLU A 21 3.64 -15.20 -7.44
N LEU A 22 3.90 -14.01 -6.87
CA LEU A 22 5.04 -13.15 -7.23
C LEU A 22 6.36 -13.59 -6.57
N GLY A 23 6.35 -14.68 -5.79
CA GLY A 23 7.54 -15.19 -5.10
C GLY A 23 8.05 -14.29 -3.97
N ALA A 24 7.16 -13.50 -3.35
CA ALA A 24 7.48 -12.68 -2.20
C ALA A 24 7.61 -13.55 -0.94
N GLU A 25 8.77 -13.50 -0.32
CA GLU A 25 9.02 -14.04 1.01
C GLU A 25 8.89 -12.90 2.01
N VAL A 26 7.69 -12.74 2.57
CA VAL A 26 7.39 -11.64 3.49
C VAL A 26 8.04 -11.91 4.85
N VAL A 27 9.07 -11.14 5.17
CA VAL A 27 9.80 -11.26 6.44
C VAL A 27 9.30 -10.32 7.52
N GLU A 28 8.54 -9.30 7.12
CA GLU A 28 7.94 -8.33 8.04
C GLU A 28 6.69 -7.71 7.41
N THR A 29 5.69 -7.47 8.26
CA THR A 29 4.54 -6.61 7.95
C THR A 29 4.51 -5.48 8.97
N CYS A 30 4.57 -4.23 8.52
CA CYS A 30 4.54 -3.06 9.38
C CYS A 30 3.39 -2.10 9.02
N ALA A 31 2.83 -1.43 10.03
CA ALA A 31 1.76 -0.45 9.84
C ALA A 31 2.27 0.98 9.62
N GLN A 32 3.52 1.22 9.99
CA GLN A 32 4.20 2.51 9.89
C GLN A 32 5.56 2.29 9.22
N TYR A 33 6.01 3.31 8.50
CA TYR A 33 7.28 3.31 7.78
C TYR A 33 8.02 4.60 8.08
N ASP A 34 9.24 4.46 8.60
CA ASP A 34 10.20 5.52 8.80
C ASP A 34 11.40 5.28 7.86
N PRO A 35 11.60 6.10 6.82
CA PRO A 35 12.67 5.90 5.83
C PRO A 35 14.08 5.90 6.44
N ASP A 36 14.32 6.62 7.51
CA ASP A 36 15.66 6.79 8.08
C ASP A 36 16.03 5.60 8.97
N THR A 37 15.02 5.01 9.64
CA THR A 37 15.20 3.84 10.50
C THR A 37 15.07 2.52 9.73
N ASP A 38 14.04 2.39 8.89
CA ASP A 38 13.67 1.12 8.28
C ASP A 38 14.52 0.77 7.07
N ASN A 39 14.86 1.73 6.20
CA ASN A 39 15.58 1.41 4.97
C ASN A 39 16.98 0.81 5.22
N PRO A 40 17.83 1.36 6.11
CA PRO A 40 19.13 0.76 6.40
C PRO A 40 18.98 -0.64 7.01
N ARG A 41 18.01 -0.82 7.91
CA ARG A 41 17.71 -2.09 8.57
C ARG A 41 17.27 -3.16 7.58
N TRP A 42 16.31 -2.85 6.71
CA TRP A 42 15.83 -3.77 5.67
C TRP A 42 16.91 -4.10 4.65
N LYS A 43 17.75 -3.13 4.25
CA LYS A 43 18.92 -3.39 3.39
C LYS A 43 19.90 -4.37 4.06
N ALA A 44 20.22 -4.17 5.33
CA ALA A 44 21.10 -5.08 6.07
C ALA A 44 20.52 -6.50 6.19
N GLN A 45 19.19 -6.64 6.18
CA GLN A 45 18.51 -7.92 6.16
C GLN A 45 18.41 -8.55 4.75
N GLY A 46 18.82 -7.84 3.69
CA GLY A 46 18.71 -8.30 2.31
C GLY A 46 17.29 -8.23 1.75
N VAL A 47 16.45 -7.32 2.22
CA VAL A 47 15.13 -7.05 1.60
C VAL A 47 15.34 -6.47 0.21
N GLU A 48 14.62 -7.00 -0.76
CA GLU A 48 14.70 -6.65 -2.18
C GLU A 48 13.48 -5.85 -2.66
N ALA A 49 12.33 -6.07 -2.02
CA ALA A 49 11.06 -5.50 -2.45
C ALA A 49 10.12 -5.11 -1.33
N ILE A 50 9.28 -4.14 -1.61
CA ILE A 50 8.30 -3.57 -0.69
C ILE A 50 6.93 -3.61 -1.35
N PHE A 51 5.94 -4.15 -0.65
CA PHE A 51 4.54 -4.16 -1.08
C PHE A 51 3.73 -3.20 -0.20
N THR A 52 2.89 -2.37 -0.79
CA THR A 52 2.08 -1.41 -0.04
C THR A 52 0.71 -1.16 -0.67
N VAL A 53 -0.29 -0.80 0.13
CA VAL A 53 -1.62 -0.41 -0.38
C VAL A 53 -1.66 1.09 -0.70
N ALA A 54 -1.09 1.91 0.18
CA ALA A 54 -1.09 3.35 0.04
C ALA A 54 0.02 3.97 0.90
N LEU A 55 0.87 4.79 0.26
CA LEU A 55 1.81 5.67 0.93
C LEU A 55 1.84 7.03 0.23
N PRO A 56 2.16 8.12 0.96
CA PRO A 56 2.44 9.42 0.36
C PRO A 56 3.52 9.31 -0.73
N PRO A 57 3.41 10.06 -1.86
CA PRO A 57 4.38 10.02 -2.94
C PRO A 57 5.83 10.27 -2.52
N SER A 58 6.06 11.13 -1.52
CA SER A 58 7.39 11.39 -0.97
C SER A 58 8.00 10.14 -0.35
N LEU A 59 7.23 9.36 0.42
CA LEU A 59 7.69 8.10 1.02
C LEU A 59 7.89 7.00 -0.04
N LEU A 60 7.00 6.93 -1.03
CA LEU A 60 7.15 6.00 -2.15
C LEU A 60 8.43 6.26 -2.96
N ALA A 61 8.81 7.53 -3.15
CA ALA A 61 10.07 7.88 -3.81
C ALA A 61 11.29 7.42 -2.99
N ARG A 62 11.28 7.64 -1.67
CA ARG A 62 12.35 7.16 -0.78
C ARG A 62 12.50 5.64 -0.81
N LEU A 63 11.39 4.91 -0.89
CA LEU A 63 11.42 3.44 -1.07
C LEU A 63 11.98 3.05 -2.44
N SER A 64 11.54 3.74 -3.51
CA SER A 64 11.95 3.44 -4.89
C SER A 64 13.44 3.70 -5.14
N GLU A 65 14.10 4.53 -4.34
CA GLU A 65 15.57 4.72 -4.36
C GLU A 65 16.33 3.49 -3.83
N ALA A 66 15.68 2.65 -3.03
CA ALA A 66 16.31 1.59 -2.24
C ALA A 66 15.84 0.18 -2.59
N PHE A 67 14.58 0.02 -3.03
CA PHE A 67 13.92 -1.28 -3.22
C PHE A 67 13.03 -1.25 -4.45
N ARG A 68 12.64 -2.44 -4.94
CA ARG A 68 11.53 -2.55 -5.89
C ARG A 68 10.23 -2.33 -5.13
N VAL A 69 9.40 -1.38 -5.59
CA VAL A 69 8.16 -1.02 -4.91
C VAL A 69 6.99 -1.56 -5.70
N PHE A 70 6.09 -2.27 -5.02
CA PHE A 70 4.86 -2.81 -5.57
C PHE A 70 3.66 -2.23 -4.82
N THR A 71 2.63 -1.84 -5.56
CA THR A 71 1.36 -1.36 -4.99
C THR A 71 0.27 -2.39 -5.19
N PHE A 72 -0.53 -2.63 -4.15
CA PHE A 72 -1.82 -3.29 -4.29
C PHE A 72 -2.81 -2.28 -4.84
N ASP A 73 -3.24 -2.48 -6.08
CA ASP A 73 -4.15 -1.56 -6.76
C ASP A 73 -5.55 -1.74 -6.20
N MET A 74 -5.97 -0.80 -5.36
CA MET A 74 -7.30 -0.75 -4.76
C MET A 74 -8.15 0.30 -5.48
N GLU A 75 -9.21 -0.12 -6.15
CA GLU A 75 -10.13 0.77 -6.84
C GLU A 75 -11.33 1.11 -5.94
N SER A 76 -11.71 2.39 -5.89
CA SER A 76 -12.93 2.83 -5.22
C SER A 76 -14.13 2.60 -6.14
N ILE A 77 -15.00 1.64 -5.80
CA ILE A 77 -16.15 1.24 -6.63
C ILE A 77 -17.42 2.00 -6.25
N GLY A 78 -17.45 2.63 -5.08
CA GLY A 78 -18.60 3.41 -4.63
C GLY A 78 -18.58 3.69 -3.13
N MET A 79 -19.75 4.06 -2.62
CA MET A 79 -19.99 4.35 -1.21
C MET A 79 -21.18 3.51 -0.72
N ALA A 80 -21.07 2.98 0.49
CA ALA A 80 -22.18 2.43 1.25
C ALA A 80 -22.65 3.44 2.30
N HIS A 81 -23.96 3.43 2.57
CA HIS A 81 -24.60 4.32 3.53
C HIS A 81 -24.35 3.91 4.97
N ASP A 82 -24.20 2.61 5.21
CA ASP A 82 -23.94 2.03 6.52
C ASP A 82 -23.06 0.78 6.47
N GLU A 83 -22.62 0.33 7.64
CA GLU A 83 -21.71 -0.79 7.77
C GLU A 83 -22.36 -2.13 7.36
N ALA A 84 -23.68 -2.26 7.49
CA ALA A 84 -24.38 -3.49 7.13
C ALA A 84 -24.38 -3.69 5.61
N GLU A 85 -24.65 -2.62 4.85
CA GLU A 85 -24.53 -2.59 3.40
C GLU A 85 -23.10 -2.89 2.93
N ALA A 86 -22.10 -2.25 3.55
CA ALA A 86 -20.69 -2.45 3.21
C ALA A 86 -20.24 -3.91 3.43
N LYS A 87 -20.67 -4.52 4.55
CA LYS A 87 -20.41 -5.94 4.86
C LYS A 87 -21.11 -6.88 3.87
N ALA A 88 -22.37 -6.62 3.54
CA ALA A 88 -23.10 -7.42 2.56
C ALA A 88 -22.41 -7.40 1.19
N TRP A 89 -21.95 -6.23 0.74
CA TRP A 89 -21.20 -6.10 -0.50
C TRP A 89 -19.86 -6.85 -0.48
N CYS A 90 -19.13 -6.78 0.63
CA CYS A 90 -17.88 -7.52 0.80
C CYS A 90 -18.10 -9.05 0.81
N ALA A 91 -19.20 -9.52 1.38
CA ALA A 91 -19.54 -10.94 1.42
C ALA A 91 -19.77 -11.55 0.02
N LEU A 92 -20.09 -10.74 -0.99
CA LEU A 92 -20.23 -11.21 -2.38
C LEU A 92 -18.89 -11.58 -3.03
N ALA A 93 -17.79 -10.97 -2.60
CA ALA A 93 -16.44 -11.30 -3.07
C ALA A 93 -15.38 -11.03 -1.99
N PRO A 94 -15.37 -11.81 -0.89
CA PRO A 94 -14.55 -11.54 0.29
C PRO A 94 -13.05 -11.67 0.03
N GLN A 95 -12.69 -12.27 -1.11
CA GLN A 95 -11.30 -12.43 -1.55
C GLN A 95 -10.69 -11.11 -2.01
N THR A 96 -11.51 -10.21 -2.58
CA THR A 96 -11.05 -9.01 -3.30
C THR A 96 -11.70 -7.72 -2.82
N ARG A 97 -12.72 -7.78 -1.96
CA ARG A 97 -13.49 -6.61 -1.52
C ARG A 97 -13.23 -6.24 -0.08
N SER A 98 -13.13 -4.95 0.17
CA SER A 98 -13.00 -4.35 1.50
C SER A 98 -13.71 -2.99 1.54
N TYR A 99 -13.84 -2.41 2.72
CA TYR A 99 -14.34 -1.05 2.87
C TYR A 99 -13.51 -0.26 3.88
N LEU A 100 -13.48 1.05 3.72
CA LEU A 100 -12.86 1.98 4.66
C LEU A 100 -13.86 3.05 5.09
N PRO A 101 -13.79 3.53 6.35
CA PRO A 101 -14.56 4.68 6.78
C PRO A 101 -14.26 5.90 5.90
N ALA A 102 -15.30 6.62 5.50
CA ALA A 102 -15.20 7.88 4.80
C ALA A 102 -15.81 9.02 5.64
N ARG A 103 -15.87 10.23 5.07
CA ARG A 103 -16.46 11.39 5.75
C ARG A 103 -17.96 11.17 5.99
N GLU A 104 -18.48 11.76 7.07
CA GLU A 104 -19.92 11.80 7.38
C GLU A 104 -20.59 10.43 7.55
N GLY A 105 -19.87 9.45 8.11
CA GLY A 105 -20.43 8.13 8.44
C GLY A 105 -20.63 7.18 7.25
N SER A 106 -20.40 7.66 6.03
CA SER A 106 -20.37 6.81 4.83
C SER A 106 -19.14 5.90 4.80
N LEU A 107 -19.21 4.80 4.05
CA LEU A 107 -18.10 3.86 3.90
C LEU A 107 -17.70 3.74 2.42
N ARG A 108 -16.42 3.92 2.13
CA ARG A 108 -15.88 3.74 0.78
C ARG A 108 -15.70 2.25 0.50
N LEU A 109 -16.27 1.77 -0.60
CA LEU A 109 -16.14 0.40 -1.07
C LEU A 109 -14.92 0.28 -1.97
N LEU A 110 -14.04 -0.68 -1.66
CA LEU A 110 -12.76 -0.87 -2.34
C LEU A 110 -12.66 -2.29 -2.91
N GLU A 111 -12.21 -2.41 -4.16
CA GLU A 111 -11.96 -3.68 -4.81
C GLU A 111 -10.50 -3.79 -5.24
N PHE A 112 -9.86 -4.89 -4.88
CA PHE A 112 -8.51 -5.23 -5.29
C PHE A 112 -8.49 -5.62 -6.77
N ARG A 113 -7.68 -4.90 -7.56
CA ARG A 113 -7.57 -5.09 -9.02
C ARG A 113 -6.31 -5.83 -9.45
N GLY A 114 -5.24 -5.74 -8.67
CA GLY A 114 -3.97 -6.36 -9.02
C GLY A 114 -2.79 -5.74 -8.29
N VAL A 115 -1.59 -6.11 -8.72
CA VAL A 115 -0.34 -5.57 -8.19
C VAL A 115 0.42 -4.88 -9.32
N SER A 116 0.81 -3.63 -9.09
CA SER A 116 1.62 -2.86 -10.02
C SER A 116 3.03 -2.66 -9.47
N GLU A 117 4.05 -2.78 -10.32
CA GLU A 117 5.40 -2.31 -9.99
C GLU A 117 5.48 -0.80 -10.24
N LEU A 118 5.91 -0.07 -9.22
CA LEU A 118 5.93 1.38 -9.20
C LEU A 118 7.34 1.89 -9.44
N LYS A 119 7.48 2.82 -10.39
CA LYS A 119 8.72 3.56 -10.64
C LYS A 119 8.42 5.06 -10.58
N ILE A 120 8.78 5.70 -9.47
CA ILE A 120 8.61 7.15 -9.29
C ILE A 120 9.91 7.88 -9.60
N GLN A 121 9.79 8.99 -10.33
CA GLN A 121 10.82 10.01 -10.46
C GLN A 121 10.26 11.33 -9.93
N ILE A 122 10.83 11.86 -8.84
CA ILE A 122 10.47 13.19 -8.33
C ILE A 122 11.44 14.22 -8.91
N GLN A 123 10.88 15.27 -9.49
CA GLN A 123 11.62 16.45 -9.91
C GLN A 123 11.18 17.64 -9.05
N THR A 124 12.13 18.40 -8.51
CA THR A 124 11.85 19.57 -7.68
C THR A 124 12.48 20.80 -8.29
N THR A 125 11.68 21.84 -8.47
CA THR A 125 12.15 23.17 -8.90
C THR A 125 11.81 24.15 -7.78
N ARG A 126 12.82 24.84 -7.25
CA ARG A 126 12.59 25.92 -6.30
C ARG A 126 12.04 27.13 -7.06
N VAL A 127 10.82 27.56 -6.70
CA VAL A 127 10.13 28.69 -7.35
C VAL A 127 10.05 29.94 -6.48
N TRP A 128 10.48 29.86 -5.22
CA TRP A 128 10.50 30.98 -4.29
C TRP A 128 11.46 30.69 -3.12
N GLU A 129 12.09 31.73 -2.57
CA GLU A 129 12.99 31.66 -1.43
C GLU A 129 12.75 32.82 -0.45
N VAL A 130 13.01 32.57 0.83
CA VAL A 130 12.94 33.60 1.89
C VAL A 130 14.30 34.28 1.97
N ALA A 131 14.33 35.62 1.87
CA ALA A 131 15.53 36.39 2.13
C ALA A 131 15.91 36.30 3.63
N PRO A 132 17.21 36.18 3.97
CA PRO A 132 17.68 36.02 5.34
C PRO A 132 17.28 37.17 6.27
#